data_AF-A0A429PGW5-F1
#
_entry.id   AF-A0A429PGW5-F1
#
_cell.length_a   1.000
_cell.length_b   1.000
_cell.length_c   1.000
_cell.angle_alpha   90.00
_cell.angle_beta   90.00
_cell.angle_gamma   90.00
#
_symmetry.space_group_name_H-M   'P 1'
#
loop_
_entity.id
_entity.type
_entity.pdbx_description
1 polymer ?
#
loop_
_entity_poly.entity_id
_entity_poly.type
_entity_poly.pdbx_seq_one_letter_code
_entity_poly.pdbx_strand_id
1 'polypeptide(L)'
;MTHTGHELAADIDTALEAAEAFADTYRDYDTDEAFKRATGPASARPLPASAIPSRYPTVHEQAAHDLDLAATLIVDAPQAHLSLTRLLEPDPAVIEPEGALVFAALLHLAGYRDQSQFWFEFAAGAGSSTAAFCLTLLHQKRAEHRTAAHWRTQTIPS
;
A
#
# COMPACT_ATOMS: atom_id res chain seq x y z
N MET A 1 7.29 -45.43 -17.27
CA MET A 1 6.46 -44.25 -16.96
C MET A 1 7.05 -43.59 -15.72
N THR A 2 7.91 -42.58 -15.89
CA THR A 2 8.41 -41.65 -14.85
C THR A 2 9.31 -40.61 -15.54
N HIS A 3 8.78 -39.45 -15.94
CA HIS A 3 9.63 -38.29 -16.29
C HIS A 3 8.90 -36.92 -16.20
N THR A 4 8.02 -36.72 -15.22
CA THR A 4 7.27 -35.46 -15.05
C THR A 4 7.64 -34.71 -13.76
N GLY A 5 8.80 -35.03 -13.16
CA GLY A 5 9.27 -34.37 -11.94
C GLY A 5 10.36 -33.31 -12.18
N HIS A 6 11.10 -33.39 -13.30
CA HIS A 6 12.25 -32.52 -13.56
C HIS A 6 11.89 -31.25 -14.34
N GLU A 7 10.74 -31.23 -15.01
CA GLU A 7 10.31 -30.11 -15.87
C GLU A 7 9.69 -28.97 -15.05
N LEU A 8 8.89 -29.29 -14.02
CA LEU A 8 8.25 -28.30 -13.15
C LEU A 8 9.25 -27.57 -12.22
N ALA A 9 10.32 -28.25 -11.79
CA ALA A 9 11.36 -27.66 -10.94
C ALA A 9 12.19 -26.62 -11.73
N ALA A 10 12.53 -26.94 -12.98
CA ALA A 10 13.22 -26.00 -13.87
C ALA A 10 12.36 -24.77 -14.19
N ASP A 11 11.04 -24.93 -14.26
CA ASP A 11 10.09 -23.84 -14.51
C ASP A 11 9.94 -22.90 -13.30
N ILE A 12 9.97 -23.45 -12.08
CA ILE A 12 9.99 -22.67 -10.83
C ILE A 12 11.32 -21.93 -10.68
N ASP A 13 12.45 -22.58 -10.94
CA ASP A 13 13.76 -21.94 -10.86
C ASP A 13 13.88 -20.81 -11.90
N THR A 14 13.32 -21.00 -13.10
CA THR A 14 13.27 -19.96 -14.15
C THR A 14 12.34 -18.81 -13.76
N ALA A 15 11.19 -19.10 -13.14
CA ALA A 15 10.27 -18.09 -12.62
C ALA A 15 10.89 -17.31 -11.45
N LEU A 16 11.70 -17.96 -10.62
CA LEU A 16 12.43 -17.32 -9.51
C LEU A 16 13.58 -16.45 -10.02
N GLU A 17 14.35 -16.89 -11.02
CA GLU A 17 15.38 -16.04 -11.65
C GLU A 17 14.76 -14.82 -12.35
N ALA A 18 13.61 -15.00 -13.02
CA ALA A 18 12.87 -13.88 -13.61
C ALA A 18 12.33 -12.92 -12.54
N ALA A 19 11.89 -13.43 -11.39
CA ALA A 19 11.45 -12.62 -10.25
C ALA A 19 12.61 -11.90 -9.55
N GLU A 20 13.79 -12.52 -9.44
CA GLU A 20 15.01 -11.85 -8.93
C GLU A 20 15.46 -10.70 -9.84
N ALA A 21 15.30 -10.83 -11.16
CA ALA A 21 15.58 -9.75 -12.10
C ALA A 21 14.64 -8.53 -11.94
N PHE A 22 13.38 -8.74 -11.50
CA PHE A 22 12.47 -7.66 -11.10
C PHE A 22 12.73 -7.14 -9.68
N ALA A 23 13.26 -7.98 -8.79
CA ALA A 23 13.70 -7.58 -7.45
C ALA A 23 14.97 -6.71 -7.47
N ASP A 24 15.76 -6.73 -8.54
CA ASP A 24 16.95 -5.89 -8.68
C ASP A 24 16.59 -4.39 -8.84
N THR A 25 15.36 -4.08 -9.29
CA THR A 25 14.82 -2.71 -9.25
C THR A 25 14.39 -2.30 -7.83
N TYR A 26 14.26 -3.27 -6.91
CA TYR A 26 13.97 -3.06 -5.49
C TYR A 26 15.22 -3.23 -4.59
N ARG A 27 16.39 -3.57 -5.16
CA ARG A 27 17.65 -3.77 -4.40
C ARG A 27 18.48 -2.50 -4.19
N ASP A 28 17.98 -1.35 -4.65
CA ASP A 28 18.62 -0.03 -4.49
C ASP A 28 17.76 0.96 -3.67
N TYR A 29 16.97 0.46 -2.71
CA TYR A 29 16.42 1.32 -1.65
C TYR A 29 17.26 1.16 -0.38
N ASP A 30 18.28 2.01 -0.25
CA ASP A 30 19.08 2.16 0.97
C ASP A 30 18.22 2.77 2.09
N THR A 31 17.55 1.87 2.83
CA THR A 31 16.74 2.18 4.02
C THR A 31 17.53 2.84 5.16
N ASP A 32 18.85 2.73 5.14
CA ASP A 32 19.74 3.12 6.24
C ASP A 32 20.12 4.60 6.13
N GLU A 33 20.30 5.12 4.91
CA GLU A 33 20.58 6.54 4.65
C GLU A 33 19.36 7.45 4.86
N ALA A 34 18.15 6.96 4.54
CA ALA A 34 16.90 7.69 4.82
C ALA A 34 16.67 7.86 6.35
N PHE A 35 17.03 6.84 7.14
CA PHE A 35 16.93 6.87 8.59
C PHE A 35 17.99 7.81 9.20
N LYS A 36 19.25 7.75 8.74
CA LYS A 36 20.33 8.65 9.20
C LYS A 36 20.03 10.13 8.94
N ARG A 37 19.38 10.44 7.80
CA ARG A 37 18.96 11.82 7.46
C ARG A 37 17.80 12.33 8.33
N ALA A 38 16.95 11.43 8.83
CA ALA A 38 15.88 11.76 9.78
C ALA A 38 16.39 11.96 11.22
N THR A 39 17.54 11.39 11.56
CA THR A 39 18.14 11.47 12.91
C THR A 39 19.30 12.47 13.04
N GLY A 40 19.76 13.07 11.94
CA GLY A 40 20.78 14.12 11.97
C GLY A 40 20.22 15.43 12.53
N PRO A 41 20.98 16.19 13.35
CA PRO A 41 20.50 17.46 13.89
C PRO A 41 20.29 18.47 12.75
N ALA A 42 19.03 18.66 12.36
CA ALA A 42 18.64 19.65 11.39
C ALA A 42 18.87 21.05 11.97
N SER A 43 19.98 21.68 11.57
CA SER A 43 20.18 23.12 11.73
C SER A 43 19.10 23.84 10.91
N ALA A 44 18.02 24.21 11.59
CA ALA A 44 16.84 24.82 11.03
C ALA A 44 17.17 26.17 10.37
N ARG A 45 17.00 26.24 9.04
CA ARG A 45 16.77 27.53 8.37
C ARG A 45 15.26 27.73 8.32
N PRO A 46 14.69 28.76 8.97
CA PRO A 46 13.24 28.95 8.98
C PRO A 46 12.81 29.42 7.59
N LEU A 47 12.09 28.56 6.86
CA LEU A 47 11.29 28.97 5.72
C LEU A 47 9.99 29.59 6.26
N PRO A 48 9.51 30.71 5.68
CA PRO A 48 8.25 31.31 6.09
C PRO A 48 7.11 30.34 5.80
N ALA A 49 6.39 29.96 6.86
CA ALA A 49 5.23 29.10 6.78
C ALA A 49 4.14 29.77 5.92
N SER A 50 3.99 29.33 4.68
CA SER A 50 2.71 29.44 3.98
C SER A 50 1.77 28.41 4.62
N ALA A 51 1.27 28.75 5.80
CA ALA A 51 0.24 27.97 6.48
C ALA A 51 -1.09 28.25 5.77
N ILE A 52 -1.35 27.55 4.67
CA ILE A 52 -2.73 27.26 4.30
C ILE A 52 -3.30 26.53 5.52
N PRO A 53 -4.35 27.03 6.19
CA PRO A 53 -4.93 26.32 7.31
C PRO A 53 -5.35 24.94 6.81
N SER A 54 -4.68 23.89 7.28
CA SER A 54 -5.10 22.53 7.06
C SER A 54 -6.57 22.43 7.50
N ARG A 55 -7.47 22.04 6.59
CA ARG A 55 -8.87 21.76 6.95
C ARG A 55 -9.01 20.62 7.96
N TYR A 56 -7.92 19.89 8.19
CA TYR A 56 -7.83 18.75 9.09
C TYR A 56 -6.88 19.03 10.27
N PRO A 57 -7.29 18.78 11.52
CA PRO A 57 -6.50 19.11 12.71
C PRO A 57 -5.14 18.40 12.77
N THR A 58 -5.00 17.21 12.15
CA THR A 58 -3.76 16.41 12.16
C THR A 58 -3.42 15.78 10.80
N VAL A 59 -2.13 15.48 10.59
CA VAL A 59 -1.63 14.74 9.40
C VAL A 59 -2.29 13.37 9.24
N HIS A 60 -2.71 12.75 10.35
CA HIS A 60 -3.34 11.43 10.33
C HIS A 60 -4.81 11.49 9.91
N GLU A 61 -5.55 12.51 10.35
CA GLU A 61 -6.91 12.78 9.87
C GLU A 61 -6.90 13.18 8.40
N GLN A 62 -5.91 13.97 7.99
CA GLN A 62 -5.65 14.26 6.58
C GLN A 62 -5.40 12.97 5.80
N ALA A 63 -4.52 12.08 6.28
CA ALA A 63 -4.25 10.81 5.61
C ALA A 63 -5.48 9.89 5.53
N ALA A 64 -6.34 9.89 6.55
CA ALA A 64 -7.60 9.17 6.52
C ALA A 64 -8.54 9.74 5.46
N HIS A 65 -8.68 11.07 5.41
CA HIS A 65 -9.49 11.75 4.40
C HIS A 65 -8.96 11.52 2.98
N ASP A 66 -7.65 11.65 2.77
CA ASP A 66 -7.01 11.44 1.48
C ASP A 66 -7.17 9.99 1.01
N LEU A 67 -7.12 9.02 1.93
CA LEU A 67 -7.37 7.61 1.62
C LEU A 67 -8.82 7.37 1.23
N ASP A 68 -9.78 7.96 1.95
CA ASP A 68 -11.20 7.85 1.62
C ASP A 68 -11.52 8.49 0.26
N LEU A 69 -10.90 9.64 -0.03
CA LEU A 69 -11.01 10.33 -1.32
C LEU A 69 -10.39 9.49 -2.45
N ALA A 70 -9.16 8.98 -2.25
CA ALA A 70 -8.49 8.13 -3.23
C ALA A 70 -9.31 6.87 -3.53
N ALA A 71 -9.82 6.20 -2.50
CA ALA A 71 -10.66 5.01 -2.67
C ALA A 71 -11.94 5.33 -3.45
N THR A 72 -12.59 6.46 -3.16
CA THR A 72 -13.77 6.92 -3.91
C THR A 72 -13.43 7.15 -5.39
N LEU A 73 -12.33 7.86 -5.68
CA LEU A 73 -11.91 8.13 -7.05
C LEU A 73 -11.54 6.86 -7.84
N ILE A 74 -10.92 5.88 -7.18
CA ILE A 74 -10.59 4.59 -7.78
C ILE A 74 -11.87 3.85 -8.18
N VAL A 75 -12.88 3.83 -7.31
CA VAL A 75 -14.16 3.16 -7.56
C VAL A 75 -14.98 3.90 -8.63
N ASP A 76 -14.93 5.23 -8.65
CA ASP A 76 -15.61 6.07 -9.64
C ASP A 76 -14.93 6.06 -11.03
N ALA A 77 -13.73 5.46 -11.16
CA ALA A 77 -13.05 5.40 -12.44
C ALA A 77 -13.90 4.62 -13.47
N PRO A 78 -14.08 5.13 -14.71
CA PRO A 78 -15.01 4.56 -15.68
C PRO A 78 -14.67 3.11 -16.08
N GLN A 79 -13.42 2.70 -15.89
CA GLN A 79 -12.94 1.35 -16.21
C GLN A 79 -12.91 0.41 -15.00
N ALA A 80 -13.27 0.89 -13.79
CA ALA A 80 -13.18 0.13 -12.55
C ALA A 80 -13.90 -1.22 -12.62
N HIS A 81 -15.11 -1.21 -13.18
CA HIS A 81 -15.91 -2.42 -13.38
C HIS A 81 -15.21 -3.48 -14.27
N LEU A 82 -14.55 -3.08 -15.36
CA LEU A 82 -13.87 -4.01 -16.27
C LEU A 82 -12.62 -4.60 -15.64
N SER A 83 -11.88 -3.78 -14.86
CA SER A 83 -10.73 -4.27 -14.10
C SER A 83 -11.17 -5.28 -13.03
N LEU A 84 -12.31 -5.06 -12.37
CA LEU A 84 -12.89 -6.04 -11.45
C LEU A 84 -13.32 -7.33 -12.16
N THR A 85 -13.96 -7.24 -13.32
CA THR A 85 -14.32 -8.45 -14.09
C THR A 85 -13.10 -9.28 -14.43
N ARG A 86 -12.01 -8.65 -14.90
CA ARG A 86 -10.75 -9.34 -15.19
C ARG A 86 -10.12 -9.99 -13.96
N LEU A 87 -10.25 -9.38 -12.78
CA LEU A 87 -9.80 -10.00 -11.53
C LEU A 87 -10.64 -11.24 -11.15
N LEU A 88 -11.95 -11.21 -11.39
CA LEU A 88 -12.90 -12.27 -11.01
C LEU A 88 -12.93 -13.44 -11.99
N GLU A 89 -12.62 -13.16 -13.26
CA GLU A 89 -12.48 -14.14 -14.34
C GLU A 89 -11.03 -14.17 -14.82
N PRO A 90 -10.07 -14.57 -13.96
CA PRO A 90 -8.66 -14.38 -14.24
C PRO A 90 -8.17 -15.32 -15.35
N ASP A 91 -7.45 -14.74 -16.31
CA ASP A 91 -6.55 -15.51 -17.16
C ASP A 91 -5.34 -15.94 -16.30
N PRO A 92 -5.04 -17.25 -16.18
CA PRO A 92 -3.92 -17.72 -15.36
C PRO A 92 -2.55 -17.16 -15.79
N ALA A 93 -2.43 -16.57 -16.98
CA ALA A 93 -1.20 -15.96 -17.46
C ALA A 93 -1.04 -14.46 -17.09
N VAL A 94 -2.07 -13.81 -16.52
CA VAL A 94 -2.08 -12.35 -16.33
C VAL A 94 -2.37 -11.97 -14.88
N ILE A 95 -1.47 -11.20 -14.28
CA ILE A 95 -1.71 -10.53 -12.99
C ILE A 95 -2.48 -9.23 -13.27
N GLU A 96 -3.61 -9.00 -12.59
CA GLU A 96 -4.47 -7.82 -12.77
C GLU A 96 -4.35 -6.85 -11.58
N PRO A 97 -3.30 -5.99 -11.53
CA PRO A 97 -3.08 -5.06 -10.42
C PRO A 97 -4.19 -4.02 -10.30
N GLU A 98 -4.76 -3.54 -11.42
CA GLU A 98 -5.84 -2.55 -11.41
C GLU A 98 -7.13 -3.12 -10.82
N GLY A 99 -7.45 -4.39 -11.11
CA GLY A 99 -8.61 -5.05 -10.54
C GLY A 99 -8.47 -5.21 -9.03
N ALA A 100 -7.30 -5.66 -8.58
CA ALA A 100 -6.99 -5.78 -7.16
C ALA A 100 -7.02 -4.43 -6.43
N LEU A 101 -6.54 -3.35 -7.05
CA LEU A 101 -6.62 -1.99 -6.53
C LEU A 101 -8.08 -1.55 -6.30
N VAL A 102 -8.95 -1.75 -7.30
CA VAL A 102 -10.37 -1.39 -7.19
C VAL A 102 -11.05 -2.23 -6.10
N PHE A 103 -10.74 -3.52 -6.02
CA PHE A 103 -11.30 -4.38 -4.99
C PHE A 103 -10.84 -3.96 -3.58
N ALA A 104 -9.56 -3.60 -3.42
CA ALA A 104 -9.02 -3.07 -2.17
C ALA A 104 -9.73 -1.78 -1.72
N ALA A 105 -10.02 -0.87 -2.67
CA ALA A 105 -10.74 0.36 -2.43
C ALA A 105 -12.20 0.12 -2.01
N LEU A 106 -12.90 -0.82 -2.65
CA LEU A 106 -14.26 -1.22 -2.25
C LEU A 106 -14.29 -1.79 -0.83
N LEU A 107 -13.34 -2.67 -0.50
CA LEU A 107 -13.21 -3.24 0.84
C LEU A 107 -12.91 -2.17 1.89
N HIS A 108 -12.08 -1.18 1.56
CA HIS A 108 -11.79 -0.04 2.44
C HIS A 108 -13.07 0.75 2.74
N LEU A 109 -13.82 1.13 1.71
CA LEU A 109 -15.09 1.88 1.85
C LEU A 109 -16.16 1.07 2.59
N ALA A 110 -16.16 -0.25 2.43
CA ALA A 110 -17.05 -1.17 3.15
C ALA A 110 -16.61 -1.44 4.60
N GLY A 111 -15.45 -0.94 5.03
CA GLY A 111 -14.92 -1.10 6.39
C GLY A 111 -14.17 -2.40 6.67
N TYR A 112 -13.93 -3.23 5.67
CA TYR A 112 -13.16 -4.48 5.75
C TYR A 112 -11.65 -4.22 5.74
N ARG A 113 -11.15 -3.64 6.84
CA ARG A 113 -9.79 -3.06 6.94
C ARG A 113 -8.64 -4.04 6.69
N ASP A 114 -8.74 -5.27 7.18
CA ASP A 114 -7.66 -6.25 7.06
C ASP A 114 -7.62 -6.85 5.65
N GLN A 115 -8.80 -7.13 5.08
CA GLN A 115 -8.92 -7.62 3.72
C GLN A 115 -8.49 -6.55 2.71
N SER A 116 -8.90 -5.29 2.94
CA SER A 116 -8.49 -4.16 2.12
C SER A 116 -6.97 -4.01 2.08
N GLN A 117 -6.29 -4.09 3.23
CA GLN A 117 -4.83 -4.02 3.28
C GLN A 117 -4.17 -5.11 2.45
N PHE A 118 -4.62 -6.37 2.59
CA PHE A 118 -4.09 -7.48 1.80
C PHE A 118 -4.16 -7.20 0.29
N TRP A 119 -5.31 -6.71 -0.19
CA TRP A 119 -5.47 -6.43 -1.62
C TRP A 119 -4.68 -5.21 -2.09
N PHE A 120 -4.47 -4.22 -1.23
CA PHE A 120 -3.54 -3.14 -1.52
C PHE A 120 -2.08 -3.62 -1.59
N GLU A 121 -1.65 -4.51 -0.69
CA GLU A 121 -0.32 -5.14 -0.72
C GLU A 121 -0.13 -5.99 -1.98
N PHE A 122 -1.13 -6.79 -2.36
CA PHE A 122 -1.12 -7.55 -3.60
C PHE A 122 -0.98 -6.63 -4.82
N ALA A 123 -1.83 -5.60 -4.95
CA ALA A 123 -1.80 -4.68 -6.07
C ALA A 123 -0.47 -3.90 -6.14
N ALA A 124 0.09 -3.50 -5.00
CA ALA A 124 1.39 -2.83 -4.92
C ALA A 124 2.53 -3.78 -5.34
N GLY A 125 2.52 -5.03 -4.88
CA GLY A 125 3.48 -6.05 -5.28
C GLY A 125 3.39 -6.40 -6.77
N ALA A 126 2.20 -6.27 -7.36
CA ALA A 126 1.95 -6.41 -8.78
C ALA A 126 2.26 -5.14 -9.61
N GLY A 127 2.81 -4.07 -9.01
CA GLY A 127 3.30 -2.88 -9.70
C GLY A 127 2.39 -1.65 -9.64
N SER A 128 1.28 -1.67 -8.90
CA SER A 128 0.38 -0.51 -8.75
C SER A 128 0.97 0.55 -7.82
N SER A 129 1.44 1.66 -8.38
CA SER A 129 1.92 2.83 -7.62
C SER A 129 0.81 3.47 -6.78
N THR A 130 -0.43 3.48 -7.30
CA THR A 130 -1.61 3.97 -6.58
C THR A 130 -1.90 3.11 -5.34
N ALA A 131 -1.72 1.79 -5.41
CA ALA A 131 -1.87 0.91 -4.26
C ALA A 131 -0.80 1.19 -3.19
N ALA A 132 0.46 1.36 -3.59
CA ALA A 132 1.54 1.71 -2.69
C ALA A 132 1.31 3.07 -1.98
N PHE A 133 0.77 4.04 -2.71
CA PHE A 133 0.35 5.31 -2.13
C PHE A 133 -0.78 5.13 -1.09
N CYS A 134 -1.81 4.34 -1.41
CA CYS A 134 -2.90 4.04 -0.47
C CYS A 134 -2.40 3.32 0.79
N LEU A 135 -1.44 2.40 0.68
CA LEU A 135 -0.80 1.75 1.84
C LEU A 135 -0.10 2.75 2.75
N THR A 136 0.60 3.72 2.16
CA THR A 136 1.29 4.77 2.93
C THR A 136 0.29 5.55 3.79
N LEU A 137 -0.84 5.95 3.21
CA LEU A 137 -1.91 6.64 3.95
C LEU A 137 -2.55 5.75 5.02
N LEU A 138 -2.76 4.47 4.71
CA LEU A 138 -3.31 3.48 5.63
C LEU A 138 -2.40 3.25 6.85
N HIS A 139 -1.08 3.24 6.66
CA HIS A 139 -0.12 3.18 7.78
C HIS A 139 -0.12 4.46 8.62
N GLN A 140 -0.16 5.64 7.97
CA GLN A 140 -0.25 6.91 8.68
C GLN A 140 -1.51 6.99 9.54
N LYS A 141 -2.68 6.65 9.00
CA LYS A 141 -3.95 6.58 9.75
C LYS A 141 -3.85 5.65 10.96
N ARG A 142 -3.27 4.46 10.81
CA ARG A 142 -3.18 3.47 11.90
C ARG A 142 -2.22 3.87 13.02
N ALA A 143 -1.15 4.62 12.72
CA ALA A 143 -0.20 5.08 13.72
C ALA A 143 -0.86 5.94 14.81
N GLU A 144 -1.79 6.82 14.42
CA GLU A 144 -2.57 7.65 15.36
C GLU A 144 -3.53 6.81 16.18
N HIS A 145 -4.26 5.88 15.57
CA HIS A 145 -5.18 5.01 16.29
C HIS A 145 -4.50 4.20 17.39
N ARG A 146 -3.30 3.66 17.11
CA ARG A 146 -2.50 2.97 18.13
C ARG A 146 -2.05 3.93 19.24
N THR A 147 -1.60 5.12 18.86
CA THR A 147 -1.18 6.17 19.81
C THR A 147 -2.33 6.58 20.73
N ALA A 148 -3.51 6.85 20.17
CA ALA A 148 -4.71 7.21 20.92
C ALA A 148 -5.17 6.07 21.85
N ALA A 149 -5.13 4.81 21.37
CA ALA A 149 -5.46 3.65 22.20
C ALA A 149 -4.50 3.50 23.39
N HIS A 150 -3.20 3.69 23.16
CA HIS A 150 -2.18 3.62 24.20
C HIS A 150 -2.42 4.65 25.32
N TRP A 151 -2.75 5.90 24.97
CA TRP A 151 -3.05 6.93 25.96
C TRP A 151 -4.36 6.68 26.69
N ARG A 152 -5.41 6.17 26.02
CA ARG A 152 -6.67 5.80 26.69
C ARG A 152 -6.44 4.77 27.79
N THR A 153 -5.64 3.75 27.52
CA THR A 153 -5.29 2.73 28.52
C THR A 153 -4.53 3.32 29.72
N GLN A 154 -3.73 4.36 29.52
CA GLN A 154 -3.03 5.05 30.62
C GLN A 154 -3.92 5.99 31.44
N THR A 155 -4.96 6.57 30.84
CA THR A 155 -5.86 7.53 31.52
C THR A 155 -6.97 6.89 32.35
N ILE A 156 -7.21 5.58 32.21
CA ILE A 156 -8.16 4.84 33.05
C ILE A 156 -7.37 4.38 34.30
N PRO A 157 -7.55 5.00 35.48
CA PRO A 157 -6.90 4.52 36.68
C PRO A 157 -7.48 3.14 37.03
N SER A 158 -6.61 2.21 37.42
CA SER A 158 -6.99 0.91 38.00
C SER A 158 -7.29 1.04 39.48
#